data_AF-A0A946TPY4-F1
#
_entry.id   AF-A0A946TPY4-F1
#
_cell.length_a   1.000
_cell.length_b   1.000
_cell.length_c   1.000
_cell.angle_alpha   90.00
_cell.angle_beta   90.00
_cell.angle_gamma   90.00
#
_symmetry.space_group_name_H-M   'P 1'
#
loop_
_entity.id
_entity.type
_entity.pdbx_description
1 polymer ?
#
loop_
_entity_poly.entity_id
_entity_poly.type
_entity_poly.pdbx_seq_one_letter_code
_entity_poly.pdbx_strand_id
1 'polypeptide(L)'
;MVFRIFIVITSTLLGILLAAPLSLALAETNTTPRHKLIATDVQLAQRPERPRRQQRPDGGPRQQQRQQQQPTGDGTIKITLLGTGGGPGGGGPNLLTQKMNANTLVEAGGQQFLFDAGRGAMLRLAELSPQHIARTDKVFLTHLHSDHIVDLSDLFLNGSGRGGRPEFFVWGPKGTAAMADHLAKAYDWDLNYRANPRRPKLKMIGKDVGEGLAYDSGGVKITAFDVDHWPPRKRERDRTEFPALGYRLDYNGHSVVISGDTRPTDNMVTYGKGVDVLIHEVHVGLDGSKRGQGGRPVRGAHHTSPVEAGKIFAQAKPKLAVYTHIVWARKSEQDLIDLTRQVYSGPLVVGQELMQIMISDKVEVFKQ
;
A
#
# COMPACT_ATOMS: atom_id res chain seq x y z
N MET A 1 -51.27 23.53 35.53
CA MET A 1 -50.17 23.62 36.51
C MET A 1 -50.53 22.75 37.71
N VAL A 2 -50.12 21.47 37.73
CA VAL A 2 -50.08 20.63 38.95
C VAL A 2 -48.99 19.57 38.73
N PHE A 3 -47.95 19.62 39.57
CA PHE A 3 -46.84 18.68 39.63
C PHE A 3 -47.28 17.33 40.23
N ARG A 4 -46.72 16.22 39.75
CA ARG A 4 -46.72 14.94 40.49
C ARG A 4 -45.29 14.42 40.63
N ILE A 5 -44.88 14.33 41.89
CA ILE A 5 -43.64 13.79 42.42
C ILE A 5 -43.70 12.26 42.39
N PHE A 6 -42.64 11.59 41.94
CA PHE A 6 -42.43 10.16 42.18
C PHE A 6 -41.33 9.97 43.23
N ILE A 7 -41.70 9.25 44.28
CA ILE A 7 -40.87 8.86 45.42
C ILE A 7 -40.10 7.58 45.06
N VAL A 8 -38.79 7.59 45.35
CA VAL A 8 -37.89 6.42 45.29
C VAL A 8 -38.02 5.63 46.59
N ILE A 9 -38.29 4.32 46.50
CA ILE A 9 -38.23 3.39 47.63
C ILE A 9 -37.03 2.47 47.43
N THR A 10 -36.05 2.60 48.31
CA THR A 10 -34.97 1.63 48.52
C THR A 10 -35.44 0.59 49.54
N SER A 11 -35.19 -0.69 49.28
CA SER A 11 -35.36 -1.76 50.26
C SER A 11 -34.06 -2.55 50.36
N THR A 12 -33.47 -2.47 51.54
CA THR A 12 -32.34 -3.26 52.02
C THR A 12 -32.91 -4.45 52.79
N LEU A 13 -32.45 -5.67 52.52
CA LEU A 13 -32.54 -6.75 53.51
C LEU A 13 -31.39 -7.74 53.35
N LEU A 14 -30.75 -7.95 54.49
CA LEU A 14 -29.53 -8.70 54.78
C LEU A 14 -29.91 -10.13 55.17
N GLY A 15 -29.20 -11.15 54.67
CA GLY A 15 -29.41 -12.55 55.01
C GLY A 15 -28.18 -13.42 54.74
N ILE A 16 -27.57 -13.91 55.82
CA ILE A 16 -26.21 -14.45 56.00
C ILE A 16 -26.01 -15.92 55.57
N LEU A 17 -24.80 -16.19 55.05
CA LEU A 17 -23.93 -17.39 55.00
C LEU A 17 -24.46 -18.80 54.65
N LEU A 18 -23.78 -19.45 53.69
CA LEU A 18 -23.01 -20.70 53.94
C LEU A 18 -21.86 -20.84 52.92
N ALA A 19 -20.67 -21.13 53.43
CA ALA A 19 -19.41 -21.21 52.72
C ALA A 19 -19.11 -22.64 52.21
N ALA A 20 -18.49 -22.75 51.04
CA ALA A 20 -17.68 -23.90 50.64
C ALA A 20 -16.52 -23.40 49.75
N PRO A 21 -15.24 -23.75 50.04
CA PRO A 21 -14.10 -23.26 49.28
C PRO A 21 -13.89 -24.10 48.02
N LEU A 22 -13.83 -23.44 46.86
CA LEU A 22 -13.41 -24.04 45.60
C LEU A 22 -11.87 -23.89 45.50
N SER A 23 -11.14 -25.00 45.69
CA SER A 23 -9.69 -25.06 45.48
C SER A 23 -9.34 -24.85 44.01
N LEU A 24 -8.71 -23.73 43.69
CA LEU A 24 -8.13 -23.45 42.38
C LEU A 24 -6.65 -23.88 42.41
N ALA A 25 -6.34 -25.03 41.82
CA ALA A 25 -4.97 -25.48 41.63
C ALA A 25 -4.34 -24.71 40.45
N LEU A 26 -3.43 -23.79 40.76
CA LEU A 26 -2.53 -23.17 39.78
C LEU A 26 -1.31 -24.10 39.63
N ALA A 27 -1.19 -24.74 38.47
CA ALA A 27 0.01 -25.48 38.09
C ALA A 27 1.08 -24.49 37.63
N GLU A 28 2.08 -24.27 38.48
CA GLU A 28 3.33 -23.62 38.12
C GLU A 28 4.12 -24.51 37.15
N THR A 29 4.39 -24.01 35.95
CA THR A 29 5.43 -24.56 35.07
C THR A 29 6.54 -23.53 34.93
N ASN A 30 7.51 -23.65 35.84
CA ASN A 30 8.80 -22.96 35.79
C ASN A 30 9.65 -23.55 34.66
N THR A 31 9.86 -22.82 33.57
CA THR A 31 11.06 -22.94 32.72
C THR A 31 11.33 -21.64 31.96
N THR A 32 12.16 -20.76 32.52
CA THR A 32 12.74 -19.61 31.80
C THR A 32 14.24 -19.86 31.63
N PRO A 33 14.79 -19.89 30.40
CA PRO A 33 16.22 -19.96 30.22
C PRO A 33 16.86 -18.58 30.46
N ARG A 34 17.80 -18.51 31.41
CA ARG A 34 18.65 -17.34 31.66
C ARG A 34 19.62 -17.16 30.49
N HIS A 35 19.42 -16.13 29.67
CA HIS A 35 20.47 -15.61 28.81
C HIS A 35 21.38 -14.68 29.61
N LYS A 36 22.67 -15.04 29.70
CA LYS A 36 23.74 -14.20 30.23
C LYS A 36 23.88 -12.94 29.35
N LEU A 37 23.61 -11.78 29.92
CA LEU A 37 24.05 -10.49 29.38
C LEU A 37 25.57 -10.39 29.55
N ILE A 38 26.31 -10.44 28.44
CA ILE A 38 27.71 -10.03 28.39
C ILE A 38 27.69 -8.52 28.16
N ALA A 39 28.06 -7.76 29.18
CA ALA A 39 28.34 -6.33 29.04
C ALA A 39 29.72 -6.19 28.39
N THR A 40 29.76 -5.69 27.15
CA THR A 40 31.00 -5.20 26.54
C THR A 40 31.04 -3.68 26.67
N ASP A 41 32.07 -3.20 27.37
CA ASP A 41 32.40 -1.78 27.49
C ASP A 41 32.62 -1.16 26.11
N VAL A 42 31.78 -0.19 25.75
CA VAL A 42 31.97 0.64 24.56
C VAL A 42 32.52 1.98 25.02
N GLN A 43 33.80 2.19 24.75
CA GLN A 43 34.51 3.43 25.02
C GLN A 43 34.12 4.49 23.97
N LEU A 44 33.41 5.54 24.41
CA LEU A 44 32.97 6.64 23.55
C LEU A 44 34.16 7.53 23.17
N ALA A 45 34.56 7.50 21.89
CA ALA A 45 35.54 8.42 21.33
C ALA A 45 34.96 9.85 21.22
N GLN A 46 35.70 10.83 21.74
CA GLN A 46 35.36 12.24 21.67
C GLN A 46 35.47 12.76 20.22
N ARG A 47 34.48 13.56 19.78
CA ARG A 47 34.45 14.18 18.45
C ARG A 47 35.40 15.39 18.38
N PRO A 48 36.18 15.56 17.29
CA PRO A 48 36.90 16.82 17.05
C PRO A 48 35.95 17.91 16.53
N GLU A 49 36.20 19.15 16.96
CA GLU A 49 35.47 20.35 16.55
C GLU A 49 35.63 20.67 15.05
N ARG A 50 34.58 21.23 14.43
CA ARG A 50 34.60 21.69 13.02
C ARG A 50 34.93 23.20 12.94
N PRO A 51 35.72 23.65 11.96
CA PRO A 51 35.97 25.08 11.74
C PRO A 51 34.73 25.83 11.22
N ARG A 52 34.57 27.08 11.66
CA ARG A 52 33.52 28.02 11.22
C ARG A 52 33.62 28.34 9.72
N ARG A 53 32.48 28.31 9.03
CA ARG A 53 32.34 28.67 7.60
C ARG A 53 32.14 30.19 7.47
N GLN A 54 32.99 30.87 6.72
CA GLN A 54 32.84 32.28 6.34
C GLN A 54 31.66 32.46 5.36
N GLN A 55 30.91 33.54 5.55
CA GLN A 55 29.78 33.96 4.70
C GLN A 55 30.29 34.47 3.33
N ARG A 56 29.55 34.17 2.25
CA ARG A 56 29.69 34.84 0.96
C ARG A 56 28.49 35.79 0.76
N PRO A 57 28.68 36.98 0.16
CA PRO A 57 27.60 37.95 -0.03
C PRO A 57 26.72 37.64 -1.26
N ASP A 58 25.52 38.20 -1.18
CA ASP A 58 24.34 38.00 -2.04
C ASP A 58 24.53 38.34 -3.53
N GLY A 59 23.90 37.55 -4.40
CA GLY A 59 23.72 37.81 -5.82
C GLY A 59 22.23 37.73 -6.20
N GLY A 60 21.70 38.81 -6.78
CA GLY A 60 20.29 39.09 -7.02
C GLY A 60 19.53 38.18 -8.01
N PRO A 61 18.26 38.54 -8.33
CA PRO A 61 17.25 37.60 -8.81
C PRO A 61 17.46 37.21 -10.29
N ARG A 62 17.62 35.91 -10.55
CA ARG A 62 17.54 35.34 -11.90
C ARG A 62 16.09 35.08 -12.29
N GLN A 63 15.66 35.71 -13.38
CA GLN A 63 14.41 35.41 -14.08
C GLN A 63 14.39 33.92 -14.49
N GLN A 64 13.36 33.20 -14.07
CA GLN A 64 13.14 31.80 -14.43
C GLN A 64 12.57 31.70 -15.85
N GLN A 65 13.44 31.44 -16.82
CA GLN A 65 13.03 30.79 -18.06
C GLN A 65 12.68 29.32 -17.72
N ARG A 66 11.48 28.88 -18.07
CA ARG A 66 11.08 27.47 -18.05
C ARG A 66 11.93 26.69 -19.05
N GLN A 67 13.10 26.22 -18.61
CA GLN A 67 13.80 25.14 -19.29
C GLN A 67 13.04 23.85 -18.99
N GLN A 68 12.51 23.22 -20.04
CA GLN A 68 12.09 21.83 -19.99
C GLN A 68 13.32 21.01 -19.56
N GLN A 69 13.32 20.55 -18.32
CA GLN A 69 14.41 19.74 -17.77
C GLN A 69 14.44 18.41 -18.54
N GLN A 70 15.58 18.11 -19.16
CA GLN A 70 15.85 16.78 -19.71
C GLN A 70 15.69 15.73 -18.59
N PRO A 71 15.17 14.53 -18.89
CA PRO A 71 15.05 13.47 -17.89
C PRO A 71 16.43 13.15 -17.32
N THR A 72 16.57 13.28 -16.01
CA THR A 72 17.85 13.12 -15.28
C THR A 72 18.10 11.67 -14.85
N GLY A 73 17.21 10.74 -15.19
CA GLY A 73 17.33 9.31 -14.90
C GLY A 73 18.04 8.54 -16.00
N ASP A 74 18.60 7.38 -15.67
CA ASP A 74 19.31 6.43 -16.55
C ASP A 74 18.42 5.76 -17.63
N GLY A 75 17.23 6.30 -17.88
CA GLY A 75 16.26 5.76 -18.83
C GLY A 75 15.51 4.51 -18.36
N THR A 76 15.72 4.05 -17.13
CA THR A 76 15.12 2.81 -16.61
C THR A 76 13.89 3.04 -15.74
N ILE A 77 13.09 1.97 -15.57
CA ILE A 77 12.05 1.87 -14.53
C ILE A 77 12.45 0.72 -13.58
N LYS A 78 12.50 1.00 -12.28
CA LYS A 78 12.68 -0.01 -11.24
C LYS A 78 11.38 -0.21 -10.47
N ILE A 79 10.92 -1.43 -10.37
CA ILE A 79 9.75 -1.82 -9.57
C ILE A 79 10.24 -2.61 -8.37
N THR A 80 9.70 -2.33 -7.18
CA THR A 80 9.88 -3.16 -5.98
C THR A 80 8.52 -3.53 -5.41
N LEU A 81 8.23 -4.83 -5.32
CA LEU A 81 7.02 -5.34 -4.69
C LEU A 81 7.22 -5.36 -3.18
N LEU A 82 6.93 -4.26 -2.49
CA LEU A 82 7.16 -4.14 -1.05
C LEU A 82 6.25 -5.09 -0.26
N GLY A 83 4.99 -5.20 -0.67
CA GLY A 83 4.02 -6.15 -0.12
C GLY A 83 3.14 -6.77 -1.22
N THR A 84 2.74 -8.03 -1.02
CA THR A 84 2.06 -8.86 -2.04
C THR A 84 0.80 -9.55 -1.54
N GLY A 85 0.44 -9.41 -0.26
CA GLY A 85 -0.73 -10.06 0.33
C GLY A 85 -2.03 -9.32 0.03
N GLY A 86 -3.07 -10.07 -0.39
CA GLY A 86 -4.40 -9.50 -0.66
C GLY A 86 -5.36 -9.56 0.53
N GLY A 87 -6.26 -8.58 0.64
CA GLY A 87 -7.33 -8.56 1.65
C GLY A 87 -6.86 -8.34 3.09
N PRO A 88 -7.79 -8.24 4.05
CA PRO A 88 -7.46 -8.06 5.46
C PRO A 88 -6.58 -9.21 5.98
N GLY A 89 -5.39 -8.88 6.47
CA GLY A 89 -4.47 -9.86 7.05
C GLY A 89 -3.43 -10.47 6.10
N GLY A 90 -3.32 -10.01 4.85
CA GLY A 90 -2.19 -10.37 3.98
C GLY A 90 -2.37 -11.68 3.19
N GLY A 91 -3.60 -12.03 2.81
CA GLY A 91 -3.84 -13.02 1.76
C GLY A 91 -3.86 -14.48 2.18
N GLY A 92 -3.64 -14.76 3.46
CA GLY A 92 -3.68 -16.12 3.98
C GLY A 92 -5.08 -16.66 4.21
N PRO A 93 -5.22 -17.97 4.45
CA PRO A 93 -6.48 -18.58 4.84
C PRO A 93 -6.92 -18.20 6.26
N ASN A 94 -6.01 -17.65 7.06
CA ASN A 94 -6.25 -17.13 8.41
C ASN A 94 -6.36 -15.60 8.35
N LEU A 95 -7.12 -15.01 9.29
CA LEU A 95 -7.40 -13.56 9.35
C LEU A 95 -6.15 -12.67 9.47
N LEU A 96 -5.00 -13.22 9.85
CA LEU A 96 -3.72 -12.51 9.94
C LEU A 96 -2.58 -13.43 9.48
N THR A 97 -1.75 -12.91 8.59
CA THR A 97 -0.47 -13.49 8.17
C THR A 97 0.67 -12.53 8.49
N GLN A 98 1.90 -13.01 8.30
CA GLN A 98 3.11 -12.19 8.32
C GLN A 98 3.38 -11.48 6.99
N LYS A 99 2.61 -11.77 5.92
CA LYS A 99 2.74 -11.06 4.65
C LYS A 99 2.22 -9.64 4.77
N MET A 100 2.95 -8.71 4.19
CA MET A 100 2.56 -7.32 4.04
C MET A 100 1.53 -7.19 2.93
N ASN A 101 0.59 -6.26 3.10
CA ASN A 101 -0.46 -6.04 2.12
C ASN A 101 0.07 -5.37 0.86
N ALA A 102 -0.69 -5.41 -0.24
CA ALA A 102 -0.27 -4.85 -1.51
C ALA A 102 0.24 -3.39 -1.38
N ASN A 103 1.49 -3.19 -1.76
CA ASN A 103 2.08 -1.88 -1.98
C ASN A 103 3.30 -2.05 -2.90
N THR A 104 3.38 -1.24 -3.95
CA THR A 104 4.37 -1.37 -5.02
C THR A 104 5.10 -0.05 -5.21
N LEU A 105 6.41 -0.05 -5.04
CA LEU A 105 7.26 1.11 -5.32
C LEU A 105 7.72 1.06 -6.77
N VAL A 106 7.54 2.15 -7.51
CA VAL A 106 8.10 2.35 -8.84
C VAL A 106 9.03 3.57 -8.82
N GLU A 107 10.28 3.37 -9.23
CA GLU A 107 11.29 4.41 -9.36
C GLU A 107 11.57 4.66 -10.85
N ALA A 108 11.37 5.90 -11.31
CA ALA A 108 11.56 6.30 -12.70
C ALA A 108 11.88 7.81 -12.77
N GLY A 109 12.76 8.21 -13.70
CA GLY A 109 13.13 9.63 -13.86
C GLY A 109 13.72 10.28 -12.60
N GLY A 110 14.40 9.51 -11.75
CA GLY A 110 14.93 9.97 -10.45
C GLY A 110 13.89 10.15 -9.34
N GLN A 111 12.62 9.82 -9.61
CA GLN A 111 11.48 9.98 -8.71
C GLN A 111 11.01 8.64 -8.13
N GLN A 112 10.23 8.70 -7.05
CA GLN A 112 9.61 7.53 -6.40
C GLN A 112 8.09 7.70 -6.40
N PHE A 113 7.39 6.68 -6.88
CA PHE A 113 5.94 6.60 -6.94
C PHE A 113 5.51 5.33 -6.20
N LEU A 114 4.79 5.49 -5.11
CA LEU A 114 4.25 4.36 -4.36
C LEU A 114 2.80 4.13 -4.79
N PHE A 115 2.49 2.92 -5.24
CA PHE A 115 1.13 2.49 -5.58
C PHE A 115 0.58 1.64 -4.43
N ASP A 116 -0.48 2.16 -3.82
CA ASP A 116 -1.04 1.72 -2.53
C ASP A 116 -0.05 1.80 -1.34
N ALA A 117 -0.60 1.95 -0.14
CA ALA A 117 0.10 2.00 1.14
C ALA A 117 -0.54 1.01 2.13
N GLY A 118 -0.64 -0.25 1.71
CA GLY A 118 -1.07 -1.35 2.57
C GLY A 118 -0.13 -1.59 3.74
N ARG A 119 -0.61 -2.33 4.75
CA ARG A 119 0.13 -2.70 5.96
C ARG A 119 1.58 -3.10 5.63
N GLY A 120 2.54 -2.39 6.24
CA GLY A 120 3.97 -2.69 6.13
C GLY A 120 4.73 -1.88 5.07
N ALA A 121 4.07 -0.98 4.33
CA ALA A 121 4.72 -0.10 3.36
C ALA A 121 5.89 0.70 3.97
N MET A 122 5.70 1.32 5.14
CA MET A 122 6.75 2.06 5.84
C MET A 122 7.94 1.16 6.19
N LEU A 123 7.67 0.01 6.81
CA LEU A 123 8.70 -0.94 7.23
C LEU A 123 9.49 -1.47 6.02
N ARG A 124 8.82 -1.82 4.93
CA ARG A 124 9.47 -2.34 3.72
C ARG A 124 10.29 -1.27 2.99
N LEU A 125 9.84 0.00 2.98
CA LEU A 125 10.67 1.11 2.52
C LEU A 125 11.92 1.28 3.42
N ALA A 126 11.78 1.12 4.73
CA ALA A 126 12.90 1.20 5.67
C ALA A 126 13.94 0.08 5.43
N GLU A 127 13.47 -1.14 5.12
CA GLU A 127 14.31 -2.30 4.76
C GLU A 127 15.11 -2.06 3.47
N LEU A 128 14.59 -1.28 2.51
CA LEU A 128 15.37 -0.85 1.35
C LEU A 128 16.44 0.17 1.74
N SER A 129 16.03 1.29 2.34
CA SER A 129 16.90 2.20 3.07
C SER A 129 16.10 3.31 3.77
N PRO A 130 16.64 3.94 4.84
CA PRO A 130 16.00 5.11 5.45
C PRO A 130 15.74 6.27 4.48
N GLN A 131 16.52 6.37 3.39
CA GLN A 131 16.34 7.42 2.39
C GLN A 131 15.11 7.19 1.50
N HIS A 132 14.63 5.95 1.32
CA HIS A 132 13.41 5.68 0.56
C HIS A 132 12.18 6.31 1.23
N ILE A 133 12.09 6.24 2.57
CA ILE A 133 11.01 6.89 3.33
C ILE A 133 10.98 8.41 3.09
N ALA A 134 12.16 9.04 3.09
CA ALA A 134 12.30 10.49 2.91
C ALA A 134 12.02 10.95 1.47
N ARG A 135 12.25 10.08 0.47
CA ARG A 135 12.07 10.37 -0.96
C ARG A 135 10.71 9.98 -1.51
N THR A 136 9.99 9.07 -0.87
CA THR A 136 8.66 8.62 -1.30
C THR A 136 7.61 9.66 -0.88
N ASP A 137 7.41 10.68 -1.70
CA ASP A 137 6.47 11.78 -1.48
C ASP A 137 5.18 11.70 -2.31
N LYS A 138 5.11 10.76 -3.25
CA LYS A 138 4.00 10.60 -4.19
C LYS A 138 3.38 9.22 -4.04
N VAL A 139 2.11 9.19 -3.61
CA VAL A 139 1.34 7.96 -3.42
C VAL A 139 0.11 7.96 -4.33
N PHE A 140 -0.12 6.86 -5.02
CA PHE A 140 -1.25 6.62 -5.90
C PHE A 140 -2.07 5.46 -5.35
N LEU A 141 -3.28 5.75 -4.89
CA LEU A 141 -4.20 4.77 -4.32
C LEU A 141 -5.10 4.24 -5.41
N THR A 142 -5.18 2.93 -5.52
CA THR A 142 -6.06 2.24 -6.47
C THR A 142 -7.51 2.36 -6.00
N HIS A 143 -7.75 2.16 -4.72
CA HIS A 143 -9.04 2.34 -4.06
C HIS A 143 -8.86 2.48 -2.54
N LEU A 144 -9.96 2.70 -1.81
CA LEU A 144 -9.93 3.09 -0.40
C LEU A 144 -10.22 1.93 0.57
N HIS A 145 -9.94 0.67 0.19
CA HIS A 145 -9.96 -0.43 1.15
C HIS A 145 -8.77 -0.37 2.10
N SER A 146 -8.99 -0.78 3.35
CA SER A 146 -8.01 -0.66 4.43
C SER A 146 -6.67 -1.32 4.12
N ASP A 147 -6.68 -2.48 3.46
CA ASP A 147 -5.47 -3.21 3.09
C ASP A 147 -4.63 -2.49 2.02
N HIS A 148 -5.12 -1.41 1.42
CA HIS A 148 -4.38 -0.56 0.48
C HIS A 148 -4.00 0.80 1.06
N ILE A 149 -4.50 1.18 2.25
CA ILE A 149 -4.33 2.55 2.77
C ILE A 149 -3.89 2.65 4.23
N VAL A 150 -3.95 1.55 5.00
CA VAL A 150 -3.80 1.62 6.47
C VAL A 150 -2.43 2.13 6.92
N ASP A 151 -1.39 1.95 6.10
CA ASP A 151 -0.01 2.36 6.42
C ASP A 151 0.30 3.78 5.91
N LEU A 152 -0.66 4.45 5.28
CA LEU A 152 -0.51 5.80 4.74
C LEU A 152 -0.17 6.81 5.85
N SER A 153 -0.79 6.69 7.02
CA SER A 153 -0.52 7.56 8.17
C SER A 153 0.89 7.35 8.73
N ASP A 154 1.32 6.10 8.87
CA ASP A 154 2.67 5.79 9.38
C ASP A 154 3.75 6.30 8.43
N LEU A 155 3.58 6.05 7.12
CA LEU A 155 4.48 6.58 6.11
C LEU A 155 4.49 8.13 6.09
N PHE A 156 3.34 8.76 6.32
CA PHE A 156 3.22 10.21 6.38
C PHE A 156 3.97 10.82 7.55
N LEU A 157 3.74 10.33 8.77
CA LEU A 157 4.33 10.90 9.98
C LEU A 157 5.86 10.74 10.00
N ASN A 158 6.39 9.71 9.36
CA ASN A 158 7.82 9.42 9.29
C ASN A 158 8.56 10.13 8.14
N GLY A 159 7.88 10.97 7.34
CA GLY A 159 8.50 11.73 6.24
C GLY A 159 9.37 12.94 6.66
N SER A 160 9.36 13.35 7.93
CA SER A 160 9.96 14.60 8.46
C SER A 160 11.44 14.53 8.88
N GLY A 161 12.17 13.49 8.48
CA GLY A 161 13.58 13.26 8.82
C GLY A 161 14.57 14.30 8.26
N ARG A 162 15.89 14.04 8.37
CA ARG A 162 16.91 14.89 7.72
C ARG A 162 16.76 14.78 6.19
N GLY A 163 16.49 15.90 5.52
CA GLY A 163 16.16 15.92 4.08
C GLY A 163 14.70 15.56 3.79
N GLY A 164 13.84 15.58 4.82
CA GLY A 164 12.45 15.18 4.74
C GLY A 164 11.60 16.04 3.80
N ARG A 165 10.45 15.47 3.45
CA ARG A 165 9.47 16.05 2.53
C ARG A 165 8.40 16.83 3.32
N PRO A 166 8.30 18.16 3.18
CA PRO A 166 7.25 18.91 3.86
C PRO A 166 5.84 18.58 3.34
N GLU A 167 5.76 18.05 2.12
CA GLU A 167 4.52 17.74 1.43
C GLU A 167 4.48 16.25 1.06
N PHE A 168 3.31 15.65 1.26
CA PHE A 168 2.99 14.26 0.96
C PHE A 168 1.78 14.28 0.04
N PHE A 169 1.97 13.90 -1.22
CA PHE A 169 0.91 13.95 -2.22
C PHE A 169 0.23 12.59 -2.35
N VAL A 170 -1.10 12.58 -2.31
CA VAL A 170 -1.93 11.38 -2.42
C VAL A 170 -2.90 11.56 -3.57
N TRP A 171 -2.74 10.80 -4.64
CA TRP A 171 -3.73 10.68 -5.71
C TRP A 171 -4.54 9.41 -5.50
N GLY A 172 -5.82 9.45 -5.80
CA GLY A 172 -6.67 8.26 -5.75
C GLY A 172 -8.09 8.59 -6.17
N PRO A 173 -9.01 7.61 -6.14
CA PRO A 173 -10.38 7.85 -6.55
C PRO A 173 -11.10 8.82 -5.60
N LYS A 174 -12.33 9.20 -5.97
CA LYS A 174 -13.17 10.10 -5.17
C LYS A 174 -13.20 9.68 -3.70
N GLY A 175 -12.96 10.64 -2.81
CA GLY A 175 -12.85 10.42 -1.36
C GLY A 175 -11.42 10.43 -0.82
N THR A 176 -10.41 10.36 -1.69
CA THR A 176 -8.99 10.44 -1.32
C THR A 176 -8.65 11.77 -0.65
N ALA A 177 -9.12 12.90 -1.19
CA ALA A 177 -8.89 14.23 -0.62
C ALA A 177 -9.46 14.35 0.80
N ALA A 178 -10.71 13.91 0.99
CA ALA A 178 -11.37 13.93 2.29
C ALA A 178 -10.67 13.02 3.31
N MET A 179 -10.24 11.82 2.89
CA MET A 179 -9.48 10.91 3.74
C MET A 179 -8.13 11.52 4.16
N ALA A 180 -7.39 12.10 3.21
CA ALA A 180 -6.11 12.75 3.49
C ALA A 180 -6.25 13.89 4.51
N ASP A 181 -7.26 14.74 4.33
CA ASP A 181 -7.58 15.81 5.28
C ASP A 181 -7.91 15.27 6.68
N HIS A 182 -8.70 14.19 6.77
CA HIS A 182 -9.06 13.59 8.05
C HIS A 182 -7.88 12.91 8.74
N LEU A 183 -7.01 12.23 8.01
CA LEU A 183 -5.78 11.65 8.57
C LEU A 183 -4.85 12.76 9.09
N ALA A 184 -4.65 13.83 8.33
CA ALA A 184 -3.85 14.97 8.79
C ALA A 184 -4.45 15.61 10.06
N LYS A 185 -5.78 15.78 10.12
CA LYS A 185 -6.49 16.29 11.31
C LYS A 185 -6.37 15.36 12.51
N ALA A 186 -6.44 14.06 12.31
CA ALA A 186 -6.32 13.06 13.39
C ALA A 186 -4.96 13.17 14.12
N TYR A 187 -3.90 13.54 13.39
CA TYR A 187 -2.55 13.70 13.94
C TYR A 187 -2.13 15.17 14.15
N ASP A 188 -3.06 16.13 14.10
CA ASP A 188 -2.74 17.55 14.13
C ASP A 188 -1.91 17.95 15.37
N TRP A 189 -2.22 17.35 16.52
CA TRP A 189 -1.48 17.58 17.75
C TRP A 189 0.00 17.17 17.63
N ASP A 190 0.29 15.96 17.13
CA ASP A 190 1.66 15.46 16.95
C ASP A 190 2.41 16.27 15.87
N LEU A 191 1.72 16.60 14.78
CA LEU A 191 2.27 17.44 13.71
C LEU A 191 2.66 18.83 14.22
N ASN A 192 1.83 19.45 15.06
CA ASN A 192 2.14 20.74 15.69
C ASN A 192 3.29 20.61 16.69
N TYR A 193 3.30 19.55 17.50
CA TYR A 193 4.36 19.30 18.49
C TYR A 193 5.74 19.13 17.84
N ARG A 194 5.82 18.45 16.69
CA ARG A 194 7.09 18.20 15.98
C ARG A 194 7.56 19.37 15.13
N ALA A 195 6.66 20.25 14.71
CA ALA A 195 6.97 21.37 13.84
C ALA A 195 7.87 22.41 14.53
N ASN A 196 8.86 22.91 13.81
CA ASN A 196 9.73 24.00 14.25
C ASN A 196 10.34 24.73 13.03
N PRO A 197 11.07 25.85 13.20
CA PRO A 197 11.60 26.62 12.06
C PRO A 197 12.51 25.84 11.10
N ARG A 198 13.11 24.72 11.54
CA ARG A 198 13.95 23.85 10.69
C ARG A 198 13.21 22.63 10.13
N ARG A 199 12.00 22.35 10.62
CA ARG A 199 11.15 21.22 10.24
C ARG A 199 9.71 21.72 10.19
N PRO A 200 9.26 22.26 9.05
CA PRO A 200 7.89 22.73 8.93
C PRO A 200 6.91 21.57 9.16
N LYS A 201 5.70 21.93 9.57
CA LYS A 201 4.60 20.98 9.74
C LYS A 201 4.37 20.22 8.43
N LEU A 202 4.34 18.89 8.51
CA LEU A 202 4.04 18.03 7.37
C LEU A 202 2.62 18.28 6.88
N LYS A 203 2.43 18.24 5.57
CA LYS A 203 1.12 18.38 4.92
C LYS A 203 0.84 17.14 4.08
N MET A 204 -0.32 16.53 4.29
CA MET A 204 -0.87 15.56 3.36
C MET A 204 -1.79 16.30 2.39
N ILE A 205 -1.51 16.19 1.10
CA ILE A 205 -2.23 16.86 0.02
C ILE A 205 -2.91 15.78 -0.80
N GLY A 206 -4.19 15.55 -0.53
CA GLY A 206 -5.01 14.59 -1.27
C GLY A 206 -5.63 15.19 -2.52
N LYS A 207 -5.68 14.41 -3.60
CA LYS A 207 -6.33 14.75 -4.86
C LYS A 207 -7.19 13.58 -5.33
N ASP A 208 -8.48 13.87 -5.50
CA ASP A 208 -9.39 12.97 -6.20
C ASP A 208 -9.07 13.00 -7.70
N VAL A 209 -8.83 11.82 -8.27
CA VAL A 209 -8.64 11.60 -9.71
C VAL A 209 -9.64 10.55 -10.20
N GLY A 210 -9.98 10.63 -11.48
CA GLY A 210 -10.70 9.58 -12.21
C GLY A 210 -9.85 9.13 -13.40
N GLU A 211 -10.48 8.49 -14.37
CA GLU A 211 -9.83 8.10 -15.63
C GLU A 211 -9.14 9.29 -16.32
N GLY A 212 -7.90 9.07 -16.78
CA GLY A 212 -7.08 10.05 -17.48
C GLY A 212 -5.75 10.36 -16.79
N LEU A 213 -5.15 11.48 -17.18
CA LEU A 213 -3.81 11.86 -16.74
C LEU A 213 -3.80 12.31 -15.27
N ALA A 214 -3.15 11.53 -14.39
CA ALA A 214 -3.03 11.83 -12.97
C ALA A 214 -1.75 12.62 -12.65
N TYR A 215 -0.65 12.32 -13.35
CA TYR A 215 0.67 12.91 -13.13
C TYR A 215 1.47 13.02 -14.45
N ASP A 216 2.16 14.15 -14.64
CA ASP A 216 3.02 14.40 -15.81
C ASP A 216 4.14 15.36 -15.41
N SER A 217 5.34 14.82 -15.16
CA SER A 217 6.53 15.62 -14.84
C SER A 217 7.80 14.76 -14.89
N GLY A 218 8.92 15.38 -15.27
CA GLY A 218 10.23 14.71 -15.34
C GLY A 218 10.29 13.59 -16.37
N GLY A 219 9.45 13.67 -17.42
CA GLY A 219 9.30 12.63 -18.45
C GLY A 219 8.48 11.41 -18.01
N VAL A 220 8.03 11.37 -16.75
CA VAL A 220 7.15 10.31 -16.23
C VAL A 220 5.70 10.74 -16.40
N LYS A 221 4.90 9.88 -17.01
CA LYS A 221 3.45 10.04 -17.17
C LYS A 221 2.73 8.93 -16.41
N ILE A 222 1.76 9.27 -15.56
CA ILE A 222 0.88 8.29 -14.89
C ILE A 222 -0.55 8.55 -15.31
N THR A 223 -1.15 7.56 -15.96
CA THR A 223 -2.55 7.57 -16.41
C THR A 223 -3.35 6.62 -15.54
N ALA A 224 -4.40 7.13 -14.89
CA ALA A 224 -5.38 6.33 -14.18
C ALA A 224 -6.46 5.83 -15.16
N PHE A 225 -7.02 4.66 -14.89
CA PHE A 225 -8.14 4.11 -15.65
C PHE A 225 -9.10 3.35 -14.74
N ASP A 226 -10.38 3.31 -15.10
CA ASP A 226 -11.39 2.67 -14.27
C ASP A 226 -11.21 1.14 -14.28
N VAL A 227 -11.37 0.52 -13.12
CA VAL A 227 -11.43 -0.93 -12.94
C VAL A 227 -12.73 -1.35 -12.23
N ASP A 228 -13.02 -2.64 -12.19
CA ASP A 228 -14.29 -3.16 -11.66
C ASP A 228 -14.10 -3.77 -10.27
N HIS A 229 -14.14 -2.91 -9.25
CA HIS A 229 -14.00 -3.35 -7.86
C HIS A 229 -14.98 -2.62 -6.94
N TRP A 230 -16.19 -3.17 -6.89
CA TRP A 230 -17.26 -2.67 -6.04
C TRP A 230 -18.00 -3.83 -5.35
N PRO A 231 -18.66 -3.58 -4.20
CA PRO A 231 -19.18 -4.63 -3.34
C PRO A 231 -20.19 -5.52 -4.07
N PRO A 232 -19.99 -6.84 -4.15
CA PRO A 232 -20.83 -7.73 -4.96
C PRO A 232 -22.27 -7.87 -4.45
N ARG A 233 -22.57 -7.36 -3.24
CA ARG A 233 -23.92 -7.36 -2.63
C ARG A 233 -24.71 -6.09 -2.90
N LYS A 234 -24.07 -5.06 -3.48
CA LYS A 234 -24.73 -3.81 -3.85
C LYS A 234 -25.39 -3.96 -5.22
N ARG A 235 -26.13 -2.94 -5.66
CA ARG A 235 -26.78 -2.93 -6.98
C ARG A 235 -25.91 -2.14 -7.96
N GLU A 236 -26.04 -2.42 -9.26
CA GLU A 236 -25.25 -1.74 -10.31
C GLU A 236 -25.30 -0.21 -10.20
N ARG A 237 -26.47 0.35 -9.85
CA ARG A 237 -26.64 1.80 -9.65
C ARG A 237 -25.76 2.39 -8.53
N ASP A 238 -25.28 1.57 -7.61
CA ASP A 238 -24.45 1.99 -6.48
C ASP A 238 -22.95 1.95 -6.85
N ARG A 239 -22.58 1.45 -8.05
CA ARG A 239 -21.18 1.25 -8.48
C ARG A 239 -20.33 2.52 -8.35
N THR A 240 -20.88 3.68 -8.71
CA THR A 240 -20.16 4.97 -8.68
C THR A 240 -19.85 5.45 -7.26
N GLU A 241 -20.43 4.84 -6.22
CA GLU A 241 -20.07 5.10 -4.82
C GLU A 241 -18.76 4.43 -4.41
N PHE A 242 -18.31 3.43 -5.17
CA PHE A 242 -17.12 2.62 -4.89
C PHE A 242 -16.14 2.65 -6.08
N PRO A 243 -15.62 3.84 -6.45
CA PRO A 243 -14.65 3.97 -7.53
C PRO A 243 -13.35 3.22 -7.19
N ALA A 244 -12.80 2.55 -8.20
CA ALA A 244 -11.52 1.88 -8.14
C ALA A 244 -10.76 2.10 -9.45
N LEU A 245 -9.44 2.26 -9.34
CA LEU A 245 -8.57 2.63 -10.44
C LEU A 245 -7.41 1.63 -10.59
N GLY A 246 -7.06 1.36 -11.84
CA GLY A 246 -5.73 0.90 -12.22
C GLY A 246 -4.87 2.07 -12.68
N TYR A 247 -3.56 1.85 -12.76
CA TYR A 247 -2.60 2.85 -13.21
C TYR A 247 -1.66 2.31 -14.27
N ARG A 248 -1.36 3.16 -15.26
CA ARG A 248 -0.28 2.96 -16.22
C ARG A 248 0.76 4.05 -16.02
N LEU A 249 2.02 3.66 -15.82
CA LEU A 249 3.16 4.56 -15.79
C LEU A 249 3.99 4.37 -17.05
N ASP A 250 4.25 5.45 -17.78
CA ASP A 250 5.10 5.51 -18.96
C ASP A 250 6.33 6.39 -18.67
N TYR A 251 7.52 5.92 -19.02
CA TYR A 251 8.77 6.67 -18.92
C TYR A 251 9.80 6.17 -19.95
N ASN A 252 10.39 7.08 -20.71
CA ASN A 252 11.48 6.79 -21.66
C ASN A 252 11.19 5.60 -22.62
N GLY A 253 9.95 5.50 -23.13
CA GLY A 253 9.53 4.41 -24.02
C GLY A 253 9.20 3.09 -23.32
N HIS A 254 9.37 3.01 -21.99
CA HIS A 254 8.98 1.88 -21.16
C HIS A 254 7.65 2.13 -20.46
N SER A 255 6.96 1.05 -20.08
CA SER A 255 5.66 1.11 -19.44
C SER A 255 5.42 -0.01 -18.44
N VAL A 256 4.76 0.34 -17.33
CA VAL A 256 4.25 -0.60 -16.33
C VAL A 256 2.77 -0.33 -16.06
N VAL A 257 1.99 -1.40 -15.92
CA VAL A 257 0.58 -1.34 -15.52
C VAL A 257 0.40 -2.00 -14.16
N ILE A 258 -0.42 -1.39 -13.32
CA ILE A 258 -0.78 -1.83 -11.98
C ILE A 258 -2.30 -1.89 -11.93
N SER A 259 -2.87 -3.07 -11.67
CA SER A 259 -4.32 -3.28 -11.76
C SER A 259 -5.12 -2.62 -10.64
N GLY A 260 -4.55 -2.52 -9.43
CA GLY A 260 -5.37 -2.47 -8.22
C GLY A 260 -6.15 -3.76 -8.03
N ASP A 261 -7.17 -3.73 -7.18
CA ASP A 261 -8.13 -4.84 -7.11
C ASP A 261 -9.17 -4.68 -8.20
N THR A 262 -9.56 -5.78 -8.85
CA THR A 262 -10.51 -5.74 -9.96
C THR A 262 -11.06 -7.12 -10.31
N ARG A 263 -12.31 -7.16 -10.75
CA ARG A 263 -12.83 -8.19 -11.67
C ARG A 263 -12.17 -8.04 -13.04
N PRO A 264 -12.33 -9.00 -13.97
CA PRO A 264 -11.83 -8.82 -15.33
C PRO A 264 -12.50 -7.62 -16.03
N THR A 265 -11.69 -6.75 -16.66
CA THR A 265 -12.19 -5.60 -17.43
C THR A 265 -11.44 -5.44 -18.75
N ASP A 266 -12.11 -4.85 -19.74
CA ASP A 266 -11.49 -4.51 -21.03
C ASP A 266 -10.42 -3.41 -20.88
N ASN A 267 -10.54 -2.56 -19.85
CA ASN A 267 -9.53 -1.56 -19.53
C ASN A 267 -8.18 -2.21 -19.19
N MET A 268 -8.17 -3.32 -18.44
CA MET A 268 -6.92 -4.03 -18.16
C MET A 268 -6.23 -4.54 -19.42
N VAL A 269 -6.99 -4.98 -20.42
CA VAL A 269 -6.45 -5.40 -21.73
C VAL A 269 -5.96 -4.18 -22.52
N THR A 270 -6.74 -3.10 -22.53
CA THR A 270 -6.47 -1.88 -23.31
C THR A 270 -5.20 -1.18 -22.82
N TYR A 271 -5.11 -0.91 -21.51
CA TYR A 271 -3.97 -0.21 -20.92
C TYR A 271 -2.73 -1.11 -20.80
N GLY A 272 -2.94 -2.42 -20.59
CA GLY A 272 -1.88 -3.44 -20.52
C GLY A 272 -1.32 -3.89 -21.87
N LYS A 273 -1.85 -3.41 -22.99
CA LYS A 273 -1.45 -3.89 -24.32
C LYS A 273 0.03 -3.60 -24.61
N GLY A 274 0.84 -4.65 -24.73
CA GLY A 274 2.25 -4.59 -25.11
C GLY A 274 3.17 -3.92 -24.10
N VAL A 275 2.74 -3.77 -22.84
CA VAL A 275 3.56 -3.12 -21.80
C VAL A 275 4.75 -4.00 -21.40
N ASP A 276 5.79 -3.40 -20.82
CA ASP A 276 6.95 -4.16 -20.36
C ASP A 276 6.57 -5.04 -19.17
N VAL A 277 5.85 -4.49 -18.19
CA VAL A 277 5.39 -5.23 -17.01
C VAL A 277 3.93 -4.95 -16.73
N LEU A 278 3.14 -6.01 -16.57
CA LEU A 278 1.74 -5.92 -16.12
C LEU A 278 1.62 -6.61 -14.76
N ILE A 279 1.40 -5.81 -13.73
CA ILE A 279 1.23 -6.23 -12.34
C ILE A 279 -0.27 -6.35 -12.05
N HIS A 280 -0.72 -7.55 -11.69
CA HIS A 280 -2.14 -7.86 -11.52
C HIS A 280 -2.43 -8.52 -10.17
N GLU A 281 -3.56 -8.16 -9.55
CA GLU A 281 -4.12 -8.88 -8.39
C GLU A 281 -4.53 -10.31 -8.76
N VAL A 282 -4.64 -11.21 -7.77
CA VAL A 282 -5.27 -12.51 -8.01
C VAL A 282 -5.87 -13.13 -6.76
N HIS A 283 -7.10 -13.63 -6.90
CA HIS A 283 -7.72 -14.49 -5.91
C HIS A 283 -7.71 -15.95 -6.36
N VAL A 284 -6.72 -16.72 -5.88
CA VAL A 284 -6.44 -18.11 -6.31
C VAL A 284 -7.61 -19.06 -6.04
N GLY A 285 -8.42 -18.78 -5.02
CA GLY A 285 -9.59 -19.59 -4.67
C GLY A 285 -10.82 -19.43 -5.57
N LEU A 286 -10.79 -18.50 -6.53
CA LEU A 286 -11.87 -18.32 -7.49
C LEU A 286 -11.68 -19.31 -8.65
N ASP A 287 -12.71 -20.10 -8.94
CA ASP A 287 -12.70 -21.10 -10.01
C ASP A 287 -13.82 -20.90 -11.04
N GLY A 288 -14.57 -19.79 -10.95
CA GLY A 288 -15.69 -19.44 -11.84
C GLY A 288 -16.89 -20.40 -11.80
N SER A 289 -16.74 -21.59 -11.22
CA SER A 289 -17.72 -22.67 -11.19
C SER A 289 -18.58 -22.66 -9.93
N LYS A 290 -18.06 -22.12 -8.84
CA LYS A 290 -18.79 -22.01 -7.57
C LYS A 290 -19.91 -20.99 -7.69
N ARG A 291 -21.14 -21.42 -7.42
CA ARG A 291 -22.24 -20.50 -7.10
C ARG A 291 -22.17 -20.16 -5.62
N GLY A 292 -22.38 -18.90 -5.27
CA GLY A 292 -22.47 -18.55 -3.85
C GLY A 292 -23.75 -19.13 -3.23
N GLN A 293 -23.72 -19.36 -1.92
CA GLN A 293 -24.81 -20.05 -1.22
C GLN A 293 -25.99 -19.11 -0.92
N GLY A 294 -27.21 -19.63 -1.03
CA GLY A 294 -28.43 -18.90 -0.65
C GLY A 294 -28.65 -17.61 -1.43
N GLY A 295 -28.31 -17.58 -2.72
CA GLY A 295 -28.45 -16.40 -3.58
C GLY A 295 -27.39 -15.31 -3.34
N ARG A 296 -26.38 -15.58 -2.50
CA ARG A 296 -25.26 -14.65 -2.27
C ARG A 296 -24.19 -14.81 -3.35
N PRO A 297 -23.44 -13.76 -3.69
CA PRO A 297 -22.24 -13.88 -4.52
C PRO A 297 -21.17 -14.75 -3.85
N VAL A 298 -20.28 -15.32 -4.65
CA VAL A 298 -19.08 -16.01 -4.14
C VAL A 298 -18.23 -15.02 -3.34
N ARG A 299 -17.66 -15.47 -2.22
CA ARG A 299 -16.71 -14.65 -1.45
C ARG A 299 -15.53 -14.31 -2.35
N GLY A 300 -15.18 -13.03 -2.44
CA GLY A 300 -14.11 -12.57 -3.31
C GLY A 300 -14.53 -12.36 -4.77
N ALA A 301 -15.82 -12.46 -5.15
CA ALA A 301 -16.29 -12.25 -6.53
C ALA A 301 -16.15 -10.81 -7.08
N HIS A 302 -15.35 -9.97 -6.44
CA HIS A 302 -14.95 -8.62 -6.86
C HIS A 302 -13.45 -8.57 -7.21
N HIS A 303 -12.83 -9.74 -7.33
CA HIS A 303 -11.44 -9.99 -7.70
C HIS A 303 -11.37 -10.87 -8.94
N THR A 304 -10.16 -11.12 -9.41
CA THR A 304 -9.87 -11.90 -10.62
C THR A 304 -9.34 -13.29 -10.27
N SER A 305 -9.86 -14.34 -10.92
CA SER A 305 -9.29 -15.70 -10.82
C SER A 305 -8.00 -15.86 -11.65
N PRO A 306 -7.15 -16.86 -11.36
CA PRO A 306 -5.96 -17.13 -12.17
C PRO A 306 -6.24 -17.36 -13.66
N VAL A 307 -7.34 -18.04 -14.00
CA VAL A 307 -7.73 -18.29 -15.40
C VAL A 307 -8.17 -17.00 -16.08
N GLU A 308 -8.91 -16.14 -15.37
CA GLU A 308 -9.33 -14.85 -15.91
C GLU A 308 -8.14 -13.89 -16.10
N ALA A 309 -7.23 -13.81 -15.12
CA ALA A 309 -5.98 -13.06 -15.26
C ALA A 309 -5.14 -13.58 -16.43
N GLY A 310 -5.03 -14.90 -16.60
CA GLY A 310 -4.38 -15.49 -17.77
C GLY A 310 -5.01 -15.07 -19.10
N LYS A 311 -6.35 -14.95 -19.19
CA LYS A 311 -7.03 -14.43 -20.39
C LYS A 311 -6.70 -12.95 -20.64
N ILE A 312 -6.60 -12.15 -19.58
CA ILE A 312 -6.16 -10.75 -19.69
C ILE A 312 -4.72 -10.71 -20.22
N PHE A 313 -3.81 -11.49 -19.65
CA PHE A 313 -2.40 -11.53 -20.08
C PHE A 313 -2.24 -12.02 -21.52
N ALA A 314 -3.02 -13.02 -21.94
CA ALA A 314 -2.98 -13.53 -23.31
C ALA A 314 -3.43 -12.47 -24.35
N GLN A 315 -4.38 -11.61 -23.98
CA GLN A 315 -4.87 -10.53 -24.83
C GLN A 315 -3.95 -9.30 -24.79
N ALA A 316 -3.51 -8.91 -23.59
CA ALA A 316 -2.64 -7.76 -23.36
C ALA A 316 -1.20 -7.99 -23.88
N LYS A 317 -0.71 -9.24 -23.82
CA LYS A 317 0.64 -9.64 -24.25
C LYS A 317 1.76 -8.76 -23.63
N PRO A 318 1.84 -8.65 -22.28
CA PRO A 318 2.95 -7.94 -21.66
C PRO A 318 4.27 -8.70 -21.90
N LYS A 319 5.42 -8.00 -21.85
CA LYS A 319 6.72 -8.69 -21.87
C LYS A 319 6.90 -9.56 -20.61
N LEU A 320 6.34 -9.14 -19.48
CA LEU A 320 6.28 -9.90 -18.23
C LEU A 320 4.95 -9.66 -17.50
N ALA A 321 4.22 -10.74 -17.20
CA ALA A 321 3.09 -10.71 -16.27
C ALA A 321 3.57 -11.00 -14.84
N VAL A 322 3.07 -10.24 -13.87
CA VAL A 322 3.47 -10.35 -12.46
C VAL A 322 2.24 -10.37 -11.58
N TYR A 323 2.14 -11.36 -10.68
CA TYR A 323 1.09 -11.36 -9.67
C TYR A 323 1.52 -10.59 -8.41
N THR A 324 0.62 -9.75 -7.91
CA THR A 324 0.64 -9.18 -6.55
C THR A 324 -0.75 -9.36 -5.93
N HIS A 325 -1.01 -8.77 -4.76
CA HIS A 325 -2.30 -8.86 -4.04
C HIS A 325 -2.89 -10.27 -4.14
N ILE A 326 -2.15 -11.23 -3.58
CA ILE A 326 -2.45 -12.64 -3.76
C ILE A 326 -3.32 -13.10 -2.60
N VAL A 327 -4.54 -13.54 -2.91
CA VAL A 327 -5.43 -14.21 -1.96
C VAL A 327 -5.37 -15.71 -2.18
N TRP A 328 -4.64 -16.41 -1.32
CA TRP A 328 -4.28 -17.82 -1.50
C TRP A 328 -5.44 -18.80 -1.30
N ALA A 329 -6.43 -18.48 -0.45
CA ALA A 329 -7.60 -19.34 -0.21
C ALA A 329 -7.28 -20.84 0.01
N ARG A 330 -6.18 -21.14 0.74
CA ARG A 330 -5.62 -22.50 0.98
C ARG A 330 -5.05 -23.21 -0.26
N LYS A 331 -4.76 -22.48 -1.32
CA LYS A 331 -4.05 -22.95 -2.52
C LYS A 331 -2.58 -22.61 -2.48
N SER A 332 -1.80 -23.32 -3.29
CA SER A 332 -0.35 -23.15 -3.42
C SER A 332 0.01 -22.21 -4.58
N GLU A 333 1.28 -21.82 -4.63
CA GLU A 333 1.86 -21.12 -5.78
C GLU A 333 1.73 -21.95 -7.07
N GLN A 334 1.92 -23.27 -6.99
CA GLN A 334 1.78 -24.15 -8.14
C GLN A 334 0.34 -24.19 -8.66
N ASP A 335 -0.67 -24.21 -7.78
CA ASP A 335 -2.07 -24.10 -8.21
C ASP A 335 -2.32 -22.81 -9.01
N LEU A 336 -1.81 -21.67 -8.53
CA LEU A 336 -1.92 -20.37 -9.20
C LEU A 336 -1.29 -20.41 -10.60
N ILE A 337 -0.08 -20.96 -10.70
CA ILE A 337 0.63 -21.10 -11.97
C ILE A 337 -0.14 -22.03 -12.90
N ASP A 338 -0.48 -23.23 -12.48
CA ASP A 338 -1.16 -24.24 -13.30
C ASP A 338 -2.48 -23.72 -13.87
N LEU A 339 -3.29 -23.05 -13.04
CA LEU A 339 -4.54 -22.42 -13.49
C LEU A 339 -4.30 -21.30 -14.51
N THR A 340 -3.29 -20.45 -14.29
CA THR A 340 -2.93 -19.39 -15.25
C THR A 340 -2.44 -19.99 -16.58
N ARG A 341 -1.65 -21.06 -16.52
CA ARG A 341 -1.06 -21.74 -17.69
C ARG A 341 -2.07 -22.45 -18.58
N GLN A 342 -3.29 -22.65 -18.13
CA GLN A 342 -4.37 -23.16 -18.99
C GLN A 342 -4.65 -22.25 -20.20
N VAL A 343 -4.39 -20.94 -20.06
CA VAL A 343 -4.74 -19.94 -21.07
C VAL A 343 -3.60 -18.96 -21.42
N TYR A 344 -2.53 -18.92 -20.63
CA TYR A 344 -1.41 -18.00 -20.84
C TYR A 344 -0.05 -18.70 -20.84
N SER A 345 0.66 -18.59 -21.97
CA SER A 345 1.99 -19.19 -22.19
C SER A 345 3.16 -18.19 -22.09
N GLY A 346 2.89 -16.89 -21.95
CA GLY A 346 3.94 -15.87 -21.89
C GLY A 346 4.72 -15.84 -20.57
N PRO A 347 5.74 -14.98 -20.44
CA PRO A 347 6.50 -14.85 -19.20
C PRO A 347 5.61 -14.45 -18.01
N LEU A 348 5.80 -15.14 -16.89
CA LEU A 348 4.98 -15.01 -15.69
C LEU A 348 5.86 -15.11 -14.44
N VAL A 349 5.62 -14.25 -13.46
CA VAL A 349 6.23 -14.30 -12.13
C VAL A 349 5.15 -14.17 -11.06
N VAL A 350 5.24 -15.01 -10.03
CA VAL A 350 4.48 -14.83 -8.79
C VAL A 350 5.27 -13.89 -7.89
N GLY A 351 4.70 -12.74 -7.55
CA GLY A 351 5.37 -11.71 -6.77
C GLY A 351 5.73 -12.17 -5.37
N GLN A 352 6.91 -11.76 -4.91
CA GLN A 352 7.41 -11.96 -3.56
C GLN A 352 7.75 -10.60 -2.97
N GLU A 353 7.66 -10.50 -1.65
CA GLU A 353 8.02 -9.26 -0.95
C GLU A 353 9.49 -8.92 -1.20
N LEU A 354 9.76 -7.64 -1.44
CA LEU A 354 11.04 -7.06 -1.84
C LEU A 354 11.63 -7.59 -3.16
N MET A 355 10.87 -8.34 -3.95
CA MET A 355 11.24 -8.64 -5.33
C MET A 355 11.42 -7.35 -6.12
N GLN A 356 12.52 -7.26 -6.87
CA GLN A 356 12.83 -6.12 -7.72
C GLN A 356 12.75 -6.51 -9.20
N ILE A 357 12.18 -5.62 -10.01
CA ILE A 357 12.09 -5.79 -11.46
C ILE A 357 12.68 -4.54 -12.11
N MET A 358 13.66 -4.72 -12.98
CA MET A 358 14.28 -3.63 -13.73
C MET A 358 13.80 -3.69 -15.18
N ILE A 359 13.35 -2.55 -15.70
CA ILE A 359 12.97 -2.35 -17.09
C ILE A 359 13.97 -1.40 -17.73
N SER A 360 14.70 -1.91 -18.72
CA SER A 360 15.60 -1.20 -19.62
C SER A 360 15.42 -1.80 -21.03
N ASP A 361 16.49 -2.02 -21.79
CA ASP A 361 16.44 -2.80 -23.04
C ASP A 361 15.85 -4.21 -22.85
N LYS A 362 15.93 -4.74 -21.63
CA LYS A 362 15.32 -6.01 -21.18
C LYS A 362 14.56 -5.83 -19.87
N VAL A 363 13.71 -6.81 -19.57
CA VAL A 363 13.05 -6.94 -18.26
C VAL A 363 13.80 -7.98 -17.42
N GLU A 364 14.31 -7.58 -16.27
CA GLU A 364 15.09 -8.44 -15.37
C GLU A 364 14.44 -8.53 -14.00
N VAL A 365 14.43 -9.73 -13.40
CA VAL A 365 13.79 -10.01 -12.11
C VAL A 365 14.84 -10.46 -11.12
N PHE A 366 14.89 -9.78 -9.97
CA PHE A 366 15.79 -10.05 -8.87
C PHE A 366 14.95 -10.53 -7.67
N LYS A 367 15.17 -11.79 -7.28
CA LYS A 367 14.58 -12.40 -6.09
C LYS A 367 15.56 -12.21 -4.92
N GLN A 368 15.03 -11.98 -3.72
CA GLN A 368 15.84 -11.96 -2.50
C GLN A 368 16.28 -13.35 -2.08
#